data_AF-A0A0D2NDX3-F1
#
_entry.id   AF-A0A0D2NDX3-F1
#
_cell.length_a   1.000
_cell.length_b   1.000
_cell.length_c   1.000
_cell.angle_alpha   90.00
_cell.angle_beta   90.00
_cell.angle_gamma   90.00
#
_symmetry.space_group_name_H-M   'P 1'
#
loop_
_entity.id
_entity.type
_entity.pdbx_description
1 polymer ?
#
loop_
_entity_poly.entity_id
_entity_poly.type
_entity_poly.pdbx_seq_one_letter_code
_entity_poly.pdbx_strand_id
1 'polypeptide(L)' 'MDAVVQWCRGASFSEICKLTDQFEGSLIRVFRRLGELLRQMASAAKVIGNAELKEKFEKAS' A
#
# COMPACT_ATOMS: atom_id res chain seq x y z
N MET A 1 -3.61 -11.69 2.22
CA MET A 1 -3.56 -10.23 2.49
C MET A 1 -2.55 -9.89 3.59
N ASP A 2 -2.16 -10.84 4.45
CA ASP A 2 -1.26 -10.61 5.58
C ASP A 2 0.06 -9.94 5.22
N ALA A 3 0.73 -10.35 4.15
CA ALA A 3 1.99 -9.73 3.70
C ALA A 3 1.87 -8.20 3.53
N VAL A 4 0.76 -7.72 2.97
CA VAL A 4 0.51 -6.29 2.77
C VAL A 4 0.18 -5.58 4.08
N VAL A 5 -0.63 -6.22 4.93
CA VAL A 5 -0.97 -5.66 6.25
C VAL A 5 0.26 -5.55 7.14
N GLN A 6 1.14 -6.54 7.13
CA GLN A 6 2.39 -6.53 7.89
C GLN A 6 3.36 -5.47 7.36
N TRP A 7 3.43 -5.28 6.04
CA TRP A 7 4.18 -4.16 5.45
C TRP A 7 3.68 -2.80 5.95
N CYS A 8 2.37 -2.58 5.91
CA CYS A 8 1.76 -1.34 6.41
C CYS A 8 1.94 -1.12 7.91
N ARG A 9 2.20 -2.19 8.68
CA ARG A 9 2.50 -2.14 10.13
C ARG A 9 4.00 -1.97 10.42
N GLY A 10 4.84 -1.86 9.39
CA GLY A 10 6.28 -1.64 9.54
C GLY A 10 7.11 -2.91 9.72
N ALA A 11 6.58 -4.09 9.37
CA ALA A 11 7.36 -5.33 9.35
C ALA A 11 8.52 -5.23 8.35
N SER A 12 9.65 -5.85 8.66
CA SER A 12 10.80 -5.86 7.75
C SER A 12 10.50 -6.67 6.49
N PHE A 13 11.15 -6.34 5.37
CA PHE A 13 10.97 -7.07 4.12
C PHE A 13 11.30 -8.57 4.26
N SER A 14 12.31 -8.91 5.08
CA SER A 14 12.68 -10.31 5.35
C SER A 14 11.58 -11.10 6.05
N GLU A 15 10.86 -10.48 6.99
CA GLU A 15 9.72 -11.12 7.65
C GLU A 15 8.58 -11.35 6.66
N ILE A 16 8.34 -10.40 5.76
CA ILE A 16 7.29 -10.53 4.73
C ILE A 16 7.59 -11.65 3.75
N CYS A 17 8.84 -11.78 3.31
CA CYS A 17 9.24 -12.89 2.43
C CYS A 17 9.02 -14.26 3.08
N LYS A 18 9.04 -14.36 4.42
CA LYS A 18 8.74 -15.61 5.13
C LYS A 18 7.23 -15.89 5.27
N LEU A 19 6.39 -14.87 5.10
CA LEU A 19 4.93 -14.97 5.20
C LEU A 19 4.26 -15.37 3.88
N THR A 20 5.03 -15.48 2.80
CA THR A 20 4.50 -15.72 1.45
C THR A 20 5.49 -16.47 0.58
N ASP A 21 5.02 -17.47 -0.16
CA ASP A 21 5.84 -18.23 -1.12
C ASP A 21 5.99 -17.51 -2.48
N GLN A 22 5.83 -16.19 -2.50
CA GLN A 22 5.87 -15.38 -3.72
C GLN A 22 7.27 -14.80 -3.90
N PHE A 23 7.73 -14.75 -5.15
CA PHE A 23 9.01 -14.12 -5.47
C PHE A 23 9.08 -12.68 -4.98
N GLU A 24 10.24 -12.29 -4.45
CA GLU A 24 10.52 -10.97 -3.88
C GLU A 24 10.29 -9.87 -4.92
N GLY A 25 10.64 -10.13 -6.19
CA GLY A 25 10.37 -9.22 -7.28
C GLY A 25 8.87 -8.99 -7.52
N SER A 26 8.03 -9.99 -7.29
CA SER A 26 6.58 -9.83 -7.35
C SER A 26 6.05 -8.99 -6.19
N LEU A 27 6.58 -9.18 -4.97
CA LEU A 27 6.23 -8.34 -3.81
C LEU A 27 6.55 -6.87 -4.05
N ILE A 28 7.77 -6.57 -4.51
CA ILE A 28 8.21 -5.20 -4.79
C ILE A 28 7.31 -4.54 -5.84
N ARG A 29 6.96 -5.27 -6.92
CA ARG A 29 6.04 -4.77 -7.94
C ARG A 29 4.65 -4.46 -7.37
N VAL A 30 4.11 -5.35 -6.54
CA VAL A 30 2.81 -5.16 -5.89
C VAL A 30 2.82 -3.96 -4.96
N PHE A 31 3.87 -3.77 -4.14
CA PHE A 31 3.97 -2.61 -3.25
C PHE A 31 4.07 -1.29 -4.01
N ARG A 32 4.85 -1.22 -5.09
CA ARG A 32 4.91 -0.03 -5.94
C ARG A 32 3.55 0.28 -6.57
N ARG A 33 2.88 -0.74 -7.11
CA ARG A 33 1.55 -0.59 -7.71
C ARG A 33 0.49 -0.19 -6.68
N LEU A 34 0.59 -0.67 -5.45
CA LEU A 34 -0.28 -0.25 -4.34
C LEU A 34 -0.06 1.22 -4.00
N GLY A 35 1.19 1.69 -3.92
CA GLY A 35 1.49 3.11 -3.69
C GLY A 35 0.94 4.02 -4.80
N GLU A 36 1.03 3.59 -6.06
CA GLU A 36 0.41 4.29 -7.19
C GLU A 36 -1.12 4.35 -7.06
N LEU A 37 -1.75 3.23 -6.70
CA LEU A 37 -3.19 3.18 -6.47
C LEU A 37 -3.61 4.15 -5.36
N LEU A 38 -2.89 4.20 -4.23
CA LEU A 38 -3.20 5.12 -3.13
C LEU A 38 -3.14 6.59 -3.55
N ARG A 39 -2.16 6.98 -4.37
CA ARG A 39 -2.10 8.34 -4.93
C ARG A 39 -3.27 8.64 -5.87
N GLN A 40 -3.68 7.69 -6.70
CA GLN A 40 -4.85 7.83 -7.57
C GLN A 40 -6.13 7.99 -6.74
N MET A 41 -6.27 7.20 -5.67
CA MET A 41 -7.40 7.27 -4.76
C MET A 41 -7.45 8.60 -3.98
N ALA A 42 -6.31 9.15 -3.57
CA ALA A 42 -6.23 10.50 -2.97
C ALA A 42 -6.72 11.59 -3.94
N SER A 43 -6.32 11.51 -5.21
CA SER A 43 -6.80 12.41 -6.26
C SER A 43 -8.32 12.27 -6.49
N ALA A 44 -8.83 11.03 -6.55
CA ALA A 44 -10.26 10.78 -6.68
C ALA A 44 -11.05 11.33 -5.47
N ALA A 45 -10.56 11.12 -4.25
CA ALA A 45 -11.18 11.65 -3.02
C ALA A 45 -11.23 13.19 -3.02
N LYS A 46 -10.18 13.85 -3.54
CA LYS A 46 -10.16 15.30 -3.75
C LYS A 46 -11.27 15.75 -4.71
N VAL A 47 -11.47 15.07 -5.83
CA VAL A 47 -12.51 15.39 -6.82
C VAL A 47 -13.92 15.21 -6.25
N ILE A 48 -14.11 14.18 -5.42
CA ILE A 48 -15.38 13.93 -4.72
C ILE A 48 -15.66 14.98 -3.63
N GLY A 49 -14.64 15.73 -3.19
CA GLY A 49 -14.76 16.72 -2.11
C GLY A 49 -14.67 16.11 -0.71
N ASN A 50 -14.21 14.85 -0.58
CA ASN A 50 -14.04 14.19 0.72
C ASN A 50 -12.61 14.38 1.23
N ALA A 51 -12.40 15.43 2.04
CA ALA A 51 -11.10 15.79 2.59
C ALA A 51 -10.55 14.74 3.57
N GLU A 52 -11.40 14.14 4.41
CA GLU A 52 -10.99 13.09 5.36
C GLU A 52 -10.44 11.86 4.63
N LEU A 53 -11.12 11.46 3.55
CA LEU A 53 -10.71 10.31 2.76
C LEU A 53 -9.41 10.59 1.98
N LYS A 54 -9.24 11.81 1.45
CA LYS A 54 -7.98 12.26 0.84
C LYS A 54 -6.81 12.14 1.82
N GLU A 55 -6.98 12.67 3.04
CA GLU A 55 -5.93 12.65 4.06
C GLU A 55 -5.59 11.22 4.49
N LYS A 56 -6.59 10.33 4.60
CA LYS A 56 -6.36 8.90 4.87
C LYS A 56 -5.51 8.24 3.77
N PHE A 57 -5.79 8.52 2.50
CA PHE A 57 -5.00 7.96 1.40
C PHE A 57 -3.59 8.55 1.32
N GLU A 58 -3.41 9.85 1.62
CA GLU A 58 -2.09 10.48 1.66
C GLU A 58 -1.22 9.96 2.81
N LYS A 59 -1.80 9.67 3.98
CA LYS A 59 -1.06 9.04 5.10
C LYS A 59 -0.64 7.60 4.80
N ALA A 60 -1.34 6.92 3.91
CA ALA A 60 -1.08 5.53 3.55
C ALA A 60 -0.11 5.39 2.36
N SER A 61 0.08 6.44 1.56
CA SER A 61 0.81 6.41 0.28
C SER A 61 2.32 6.54 0.39
#